data_AF-A0A2H9LVP6-F1
#
_entry.id   AF-A0A2H9LVP6-F1
#
_cell.length_a   1.000
_cell.length_b   1.000
_cell.length_c   1.000
_cell.angle_alpha   90.00
_cell.angle_beta   90.00
_cell.angle_gamma   90.00
#
_symmetry.space_group_name_H-M   'P 1'
#
loop_
_entity.id
_entity.type
_entity.pdbx_description
1 polymer ?
#
loop_
_entity_poly.entity_id
_entity_poly.type
_entity_poly.pdbx_seq_one_letter_code
_entity_poly.pdbx_strand_id
1 'polypeptide(L)'
;MDISKNQLVIEGHIPFDKSWIIRMGVLDLTKGYDTILRFLEKHDKDLSSDLKSLYDTCLAWRGGRTVDVGESGTLYRFLQFANWKLDLKKEFTFHGTLEARAKEICNRPEIIYLPLEKLLELDNHTSQWASAAVLMGSKEKLEDIKNPPYKLKLTYEALEHWKEKRSRGLEWDYRYDETILRQAETFLKILGNKETSKPDFEPRHSEDYCFARAFNYITRKQGEELWPSLKSHESNRLEEMEREIEKFESAKGGAGLAGVECKIKEISSQDHRVVQAIAMLQFYYFFSTKAAYRDCVSKSWPQFWKFLAAAENLKHLV
;
A
#
# COMPACT_ATOMS: atom_id res chain seq x y z
N MET A 1 -1.86 13.85 -15.46
CA MET A 1 -3.11 14.35 -14.86
C MET A 1 -2.76 14.88 -13.49
N ASP A 2 -3.07 16.13 -13.18
CA ASP A 2 -2.78 16.70 -11.86
C ASP A 2 -3.77 16.12 -10.85
N ILE A 3 -3.33 15.10 -10.11
CA ILE A 3 -4.16 14.35 -9.15
C ILE A 3 -4.80 15.28 -8.11
N SER A 4 -4.15 16.40 -7.78
CA SER A 4 -4.65 17.37 -6.79
C SER A 4 -5.96 18.05 -7.19
N LYS A 5 -6.33 17.99 -8.47
CA LYS A 5 -7.58 18.57 -9.01
C LYS A 5 -8.70 17.55 -9.16
N ASN A 6 -8.46 16.29 -8.79
CA ASN A 6 -9.48 15.25 -8.85
C ASN A 6 -10.53 15.47 -7.74
N GLN A 7 -11.82 15.37 -8.09
CA GLN A 7 -12.89 15.61 -7.13
C GLN A 7 -12.85 14.64 -5.94
N LEU A 8 -12.44 13.38 -6.15
CA LEU A 8 -12.28 12.41 -5.06
C LEU A 8 -11.17 12.81 -4.08
N VAL A 9 -10.13 13.49 -4.58
CA VAL A 9 -9.07 14.04 -3.72
C VAL A 9 -9.58 15.25 -2.94
N ILE A 10 -10.27 16.17 -3.63
CA ILE A 10 -10.84 17.39 -3.03
C ILE A 10 -11.83 17.06 -1.91
N GLU A 11 -12.66 16.03 -2.10
CA GLU A 11 -13.66 15.57 -1.12
C GLU A 11 -13.07 14.70 0.01
N GLY A 12 -11.75 14.46 -0.03
CA GLY A 12 -11.03 13.68 0.97
C GLY A 12 -11.44 12.21 0.96
N HIS A 13 -11.58 11.64 -0.24
CA HIS A 13 -11.79 10.20 -0.43
C HIS A 13 -10.51 9.46 -0.76
N ILE A 14 -9.48 10.13 -1.26
CA ILE A 14 -8.20 9.50 -1.61
C ILE A 14 -7.17 9.82 -0.51
N PRO A 15 -6.48 8.81 0.04
CA PRO A 15 -5.48 9.02 1.07
C PRO A 15 -4.18 9.54 0.46
N PHE A 16 -3.29 10.02 1.33
CA PHE A 16 -1.93 10.31 0.92
C PHE A 16 -1.19 9.04 0.44
N ASP A 17 -0.27 9.21 -0.50
CA ASP A 17 0.61 8.13 -0.94
C ASP A 17 1.58 7.77 0.21
N LYS A 18 1.25 6.69 0.91
CA LYS A 18 2.08 6.20 2.02
C LYS A 18 3.47 5.78 1.57
N SER A 19 3.61 5.24 0.35
CA SER A 19 4.90 4.80 -0.17
C SER A 19 5.81 5.99 -0.42
N TRP A 20 5.24 7.08 -0.96
CA TRP A 20 5.92 8.35 -1.14
C TRP A 20 6.36 8.95 0.19
N ILE A 21 5.43 9.11 1.13
CA ILE A 21 5.69 9.76 2.43
C ILE A 21 6.70 8.99 3.26
N ILE A 22 6.68 7.65 3.28
CA ILE A 22 7.69 6.85 4.00
C ILE A 22 9.09 7.11 3.42
N ARG A 23 9.25 7.23 2.09
CA ARG A 23 10.55 7.55 1.47
C ARG A 23 11.02 8.94 1.86
N MET A 24 10.13 9.93 1.77
CA MET A 24 10.42 11.30 2.22
C MET A 24 10.81 11.33 3.70
N GLY A 25 10.09 10.57 4.52
CA GLY A 25 10.32 10.47 5.95
C GLY A 25 11.68 9.89 6.28
N VAL A 26 12.07 8.78 5.65
CA VAL A 26 13.41 8.20 5.84
C VAL A 26 14.52 9.14 5.38
N LEU A 27 14.33 9.86 4.27
CA LEU A 27 15.30 10.86 3.80
C LEU A 27 15.44 12.02 4.79
N ASP A 28 14.33 12.59 5.25
CA ASP A 28 14.36 13.66 6.25
C ASP A 28 15.00 13.18 7.55
N LEU A 29 14.56 12.03 8.06
CA LEU A 29 15.02 11.44 9.31
C LEU A 29 16.54 11.21 9.30
N THR A 30 17.07 10.61 8.24
CA THR A 30 18.49 10.25 8.13
C THR A 30 19.38 11.45 7.77
N LYS A 31 18.80 12.57 7.35
CA LYS A 31 19.50 13.81 7.02
C LYS A 31 19.25 14.94 8.02
N GLY A 32 18.51 14.67 9.10
CA GLY A 32 18.28 15.61 10.20
C GLY A 32 17.24 16.70 9.92
N TYR A 33 16.31 16.47 8.99
CA TYR A 33 15.22 17.42 8.71
C TYR A 33 13.96 17.11 9.54
N ASP A 34 13.22 18.17 9.85
CA ASP A 34 11.95 18.15 10.60
C ASP A 34 10.68 18.16 9.74
N THR A 35 10.82 18.32 8.42
CA THR A 35 9.68 18.50 7.52
C THR A 35 8.68 17.34 7.63
N ILE A 36 9.15 16.09 7.65
CA ILE A 36 8.27 14.92 7.85
C ILE A 36 7.49 14.97 9.16
N LEU A 37 8.11 15.36 10.28
CA LEU A 37 7.46 15.37 11.58
C LEU A 37 6.32 16.39 11.59
N ARG A 38 6.59 17.61 11.09
CA ARG A 38 5.57 18.66 10.94
C ARG A 38 4.44 18.25 9.99
N PHE A 39 4.78 17.56 8.90
CA PHE A 39 3.77 17.07 7.96
C PHE A 39 2.83 16.06 8.64
N LEU A 40 3.38 15.06 9.32
CA LEU A 40 2.60 14.01 9.97
C LEU A 40 1.71 14.57 11.09
N GLU A 41 2.25 15.47 11.93
CA GLU A 41 1.49 16.14 13.00
C GLU A 41 0.31 16.95 12.43
N LYS A 42 0.54 17.69 11.34
CA LYS A 42 -0.50 18.48 10.68
C LYS A 42 -1.65 17.62 10.13
N HIS A 43 -1.37 16.39 9.74
CA HIS A 43 -2.29 15.52 9.01
C HIS A 43 -2.76 14.28 9.78
N ASP A 44 -2.55 14.22 11.11
CA ASP A 44 -2.76 13.04 11.98
C ASP A 44 -4.09 12.28 11.74
N LYS A 45 -5.19 13.01 11.52
CA LYS A 45 -6.54 12.43 11.33
C LYS A 45 -6.68 11.64 10.03
N ASP A 46 -5.88 11.95 9.02
CA ASP A 46 -5.98 11.37 7.67
C ASP A 46 -4.90 10.31 7.39
N LEU A 47 -4.01 10.06 8.36
CA LEU A 47 -2.90 9.14 8.21
C LEU A 47 -3.36 7.68 8.19
N SER A 48 -2.74 6.90 7.30
CA SER A 48 -2.80 5.44 7.37
C SER A 48 -2.05 4.93 8.60
N SER A 49 -2.34 3.70 9.03
CA SER A 49 -1.65 3.12 10.18
C SER A 49 -0.13 3.08 9.99
N ASP A 50 0.36 2.78 8.78
CA ASP A 50 1.79 2.84 8.44
C ASP A 50 2.38 4.25 8.62
N LEU A 51 1.62 5.32 8.30
CA LEU A 51 2.08 6.70 8.47
C LEU A 51 2.01 7.17 9.92
N LYS A 52 1.08 6.63 10.73
CA LYS A 52 1.08 6.82 12.17
C LYS A 52 2.30 6.17 12.81
N SER A 53 2.63 4.94 12.43
CA SER A 53 3.88 4.29 12.86
C SER A 53 5.13 5.06 12.43
N LEU A 54 5.12 5.67 11.25
CA LEU A 54 6.21 6.56 10.83
C LEU A 54 6.34 7.78 11.76
N TYR A 55 5.24 8.38 12.20
CA TYR A 55 5.25 9.51 13.14
C TYR A 55 5.90 9.12 14.47
N ASP A 56 5.44 8.02 15.07
CA ASP A 56 5.97 7.50 16.33
C ASP A 56 7.46 7.15 16.19
N THR A 57 7.83 6.55 15.06
CA THR A 57 9.23 6.29 14.72
C THR A 57 10.05 7.57 14.61
N CYS A 58 9.55 8.61 13.95
CA CYS A 58 10.27 9.89 13.83
C CYS A 58 10.58 10.50 15.19
N LEU A 59 9.64 10.43 16.15
CA LEU A 59 9.85 10.87 17.53
C LEU A 59 10.91 10.02 18.23
N ALA A 60 10.78 8.69 18.15
CA ALA A 60 11.70 7.76 18.82
C ALA A 60 13.13 7.80 18.25
N TRP A 61 13.28 8.01 16.95
CA TRP A 61 14.57 7.93 16.27
C TRP A 61 15.64 8.88 16.84
N ARG A 62 15.21 10.08 17.26
CA ARG A 62 16.11 11.15 17.71
C ARG A 62 16.59 11.00 19.15
N GLY A 63 15.86 10.29 20.00
CA GLY A 63 16.16 10.20 21.44
C GLY A 63 16.11 8.81 22.05
N GLY A 64 15.42 7.84 21.42
CA GLY A 64 15.21 6.50 21.95
C GLY A 64 16.14 5.44 21.38
N ARG A 65 16.42 4.39 22.14
CA ARG A 65 17.06 3.16 21.62
C ARG A 65 16.04 2.27 20.91
N THR A 66 14.82 2.23 21.41
CA THR A 66 13.74 1.42 20.88
C THR A 66 12.89 2.23 19.92
N VAL A 67 12.59 1.67 18.75
CA VAL A 67 11.83 2.27 17.67
C VAL A 67 10.65 1.37 17.31
N ASP A 68 9.44 1.89 17.48
CA ASP A 68 8.22 1.17 17.15
C ASP A 68 7.84 1.38 15.68
N VAL A 69 7.85 0.30 14.91
CA VAL A 69 7.53 0.32 13.47
C VAL A 69 6.14 -0.24 13.17
N GLY A 70 5.33 -0.52 14.19
CA GLY A 70 3.97 -1.01 14.02
C GLY A 70 3.92 -2.35 13.29
N GLU A 71 3.03 -2.43 12.30
CA GLU A 71 2.97 -3.56 11.36
C GLU A 71 3.72 -3.31 10.04
N SER A 72 4.44 -2.20 9.91
CA SER A 72 4.96 -1.74 8.63
C SER A 72 6.29 -2.41 8.29
N GLY A 73 6.23 -3.50 7.52
CA GLY A 73 7.43 -4.18 7.02
C GLY A 73 8.32 -3.27 6.15
N THR A 74 7.73 -2.31 5.43
CA THR A 74 8.48 -1.32 4.64
C THR A 74 9.29 -0.40 5.55
N LEU A 75 8.64 0.16 6.57
CA LEU A 75 9.27 1.07 7.51
C LEU A 75 10.41 0.37 8.26
N TYR A 76 10.16 -0.85 8.75
CA TYR A 76 11.17 -1.68 9.40
C TYR A 76 12.41 -1.86 8.52
N ARG A 77 12.24 -2.39 7.29
CA ARG A 77 13.40 -2.68 6.42
C ARG A 77 14.19 -1.42 6.06
N PHE A 78 13.51 -0.31 5.80
CA PHE A 78 14.20 0.95 5.49
C PHE A 78 15.04 1.44 6.66
N LEU A 79 14.46 1.44 7.86
CA LEU A 79 15.12 1.96 9.04
C LEU A 79 16.15 1.01 9.62
N GLN A 80 15.94 -0.30 9.53
CA GLN A 80 16.93 -1.28 9.93
C GLN A 80 18.17 -1.21 9.02
N PHE A 81 17.97 -1.02 7.71
CA PHE A 81 19.10 -0.78 6.80
C PHE A 81 19.85 0.51 7.18
N ALA A 82 19.13 1.59 7.50
CA ALA A 82 19.74 2.83 7.96
C ALA A 82 20.47 2.65 9.32
N ASN A 83 19.87 1.91 10.25
CA ASN A 83 20.42 1.57 11.56
C ASN A 83 21.77 0.85 11.43
N TRP A 84 21.85 -0.16 10.56
CA TRP A 84 23.10 -0.87 10.26
C TRP A 84 24.12 0.02 9.55
N LYS A 85 23.70 0.78 8.53
CA LYS A 85 24.63 1.62 7.74
C LYS A 85 25.24 2.76 8.56
N LEU A 86 24.49 3.29 9.53
CA LEU A 86 24.90 4.42 10.36
C LEU A 86 25.41 3.99 11.76
N ASP A 87 25.54 2.69 12.03
CA ASP A 87 25.92 2.12 13.34
C ASP A 87 25.14 2.69 14.53
N LEU A 88 23.82 2.84 14.39
CA LEU A 88 22.98 3.52 15.40
C LEU A 88 22.55 2.63 16.57
N LYS A 89 22.65 1.30 16.42
CA LYS A 89 22.33 0.29 17.45
C LYS A 89 20.93 0.46 18.06
N LYS A 90 19.95 0.82 17.22
CA LYS A 90 18.53 0.87 17.57
C LYS A 90 17.94 -0.54 17.63
N GLU A 91 16.97 -0.72 18.52
CA GLU A 91 16.13 -1.91 18.65
C GLU A 91 14.74 -1.62 18.08
N PHE A 92 14.12 -2.62 17.44
CA PHE A 92 12.82 -2.46 16.79
C PHE A 92 11.76 -3.30 17.47
N THR A 93 10.58 -2.71 17.70
CA THR A 93 9.40 -3.42 18.19
C THR A 93 8.37 -3.56 17.08
N PHE A 94 7.67 -4.70 17.08
CA PHE A 94 6.74 -5.10 16.03
C PHE A 94 5.37 -5.39 16.62
N HIS A 95 4.32 -5.16 15.83
CA HIS A 95 2.96 -5.47 16.21
C HIS A 95 2.25 -6.32 15.14
N GLY A 96 1.17 -6.98 15.57
CA GLY A 96 0.22 -7.68 14.72
C GLY A 96 0.86 -8.61 13.70
N THR A 97 0.51 -8.47 12.43
CA THR A 97 1.00 -9.39 11.37
C THR A 97 2.52 -9.32 11.15
N LEU A 98 3.18 -8.23 11.54
CA LEU A 98 4.63 -8.11 11.40
C LEU A 98 5.37 -8.93 12.46
N GLU A 99 4.84 -9.04 13.67
CA GLU A 99 5.46 -9.80 14.76
C GLU A 99 5.71 -11.27 14.37
N ALA A 100 4.72 -11.90 13.75
CA ALA A 100 4.83 -13.27 13.26
C ALA A 100 5.86 -13.39 12.11
N ARG A 101 5.84 -12.44 11.16
CA ARG A 101 6.70 -12.46 9.97
C ARG A 101 8.13 -12.02 10.24
N ALA A 102 8.40 -11.29 11.33
CA ALA A 102 9.71 -10.71 11.64
C ALA A 102 10.82 -11.78 11.70
N LYS A 103 10.47 -13.02 12.08
CA LYS A 103 11.38 -14.17 12.12
C LYS A 103 11.89 -14.61 10.74
N GLU A 104 11.16 -14.29 9.68
CA GLU A 104 11.47 -14.64 8.29
C GLU A 104 12.17 -13.49 7.55
N ILE A 105 12.21 -12.29 8.14
CA ILE A 105 12.86 -11.13 7.54
C ILE A 105 14.37 -11.24 7.70
N CYS A 106 15.12 -10.98 6.63
CA CYS A 106 16.58 -10.94 6.66
C CYS A 106 17.10 -10.06 7.81
N ASN A 107 17.93 -10.63 8.68
CA ASN A 107 18.50 -9.96 9.85
C ASN A 107 20.05 -9.95 9.80
N ARG A 108 20.61 -9.74 8.61
CA ARG A 108 22.03 -9.82 8.33
C ARG A 108 22.58 -8.42 8.05
N PRO A 109 23.33 -7.77 8.96
CA PRO A 109 23.83 -6.42 8.76
C PRO A 109 24.70 -6.25 7.53
N GLU A 110 25.40 -7.31 7.09
CA GLU A 110 26.27 -7.32 5.92
C GLU A 110 25.54 -7.02 4.60
N ILE A 111 24.19 -7.08 4.57
CA ILE A 111 23.44 -6.74 3.37
C ILE A 111 23.64 -5.28 2.95
N ILE A 112 24.13 -4.40 3.83
CA ILE A 112 24.42 -3.00 3.48
C ILE A 112 25.50 -2.85 2.39
N TYR A 113 26.28 -3.90 2.15
CA TYR A 113 27.34 -3.95 1.14
C TYR A 113 26.94 -4.69 -0.14
N LEU A 114 25.73 -5.27 -0.18
CA LEU A 114 25.27 -6.01 -1.37
C LEU A 114 24.85 -5.04 -2.49
N PRO A 115 25.06 -5.44 -3.77
CA PRO A 115 24.54 -4.70 -4.90
C PRO A 115 23.00 -4.77 -4.96
N LEU A 116 22.36 -3.82 -5.64
CA LEU A 116 20.89 -3.74 -5.70
C LEU A 116 20.25 -5.02 -6.24
N GLU A 117 20.84 -5.66 -7.25
CA GLU A 117 20.34 -6.93 -7.79
C GLU A 117 20.25 -8.03 -6.71
N LYS A 118 21.23 -8.10 -5.81
CA LYS A 118 21.22 -9.08 -4.71
C LYS A 118 20.25 -8.72 -3.59
N LEU A 119 20.05 -7.43 -3.34
CA LEU A 119 19.03 -6.97 -2.41
C LEU A 119 17.61 -7.30 -2.91
N LEU A 120 17.39 -7.33 -4.23
CA LEU A 120 16.13 -7.74 -4.86
C LEU A 120 15.85 -9.24 -4.80
N GLU A 121 16.81 -10.08 -4.40
CA GLU A 121 16.63 -11.52 -4.20
C GLU A 121 16.17 -11.87 -2.77
N LEU A 122 16.28 -10.93 -1.82
CA LEU A 122 15.98 -11.15 -0.41
C LEU A 122 14.47 -11.09 -0.11
N ASP A 123 14.06 -11.75 0.98
CA ASP A 123 12.70 -11.74 1.55
C ASP A 123 11.59 -11.90 0.50
N ASN A 124 11.65 -13.01 -0.25
CA ASN A 124 10.72 -13.33 -1.34
C ASN A 124 10.64 -12.23 -2.41
N HIS A 125 11.80 -11.81 -2.90
CA HIS A 125 11.95 -10.85 -4.00
C HIS A 125 11.33 -9.48 -3.73
N THR A 126 11.40 -9.01 -2.47
CA THR A 126 10.93 -7.67 -2.13
C THR A 126 11.89 -6.59 -2.64
N SER A 127 11.34 -5.45 -3.06
CA SER A 127 12.16 -4.28 -3.46
C SER A 127 12.57 -3.39 -2.29
N GLN A 128 12.19 -3.74 -1.07
CA GLN A 128 12.32 -2.86 0.09
C GLN A 128 13.78 -2.68 0.52
N TRP A 129 14.60 -3.73 0.52
CA TRP A 129 16.03 -3.59 0.85
C TRP A 129 16.80 -2.79 -0.19
N ALA A 130 16.57 -3.05 -1.48
CA ALA A 130 17.16 -2.27 -2.57
C ALA A 130 16.73 -0.79 -2.49
N SER A 131 15.46 -0.53 -2.18
CA SER A 131 14.96 0.83 -1.98
C SER A 131 15.67 1.51 -0.80
N ALA A 132 15.84 0.82 0.32
CA ALA A 132 16.56 1.34 1.48
C ALA A 132 18.01 1.70 1.11
N ALA A 133 18.71 0.85 0.37
CA ALA A 133 20.05 1.11 -0.12
C ALA A 133 20.14 2.39 -0.98
N VAL A 134 19.18 2.62 -1.88
CA VAL A 134 19.08 3.85 -2.69
C VAL A 134 18.87 5.09 -1.81
N LEU A 135 17.90 5.06 -0.90
CA LEU A 135 17.65 6.18 0.04
C LEU A 135 18.89 6.50 0.89
N MET A 136 19.64 5.47 1.25
CA MET A 136 20.87 5.56 2.04
C MET A 136 22.13 5.84 1.20
N GLY A 137 21.98 6.19 -0.08
CA GLY A 137 23.07 6.68 -0.93
C GLY A 137 23.81 5.62 -1.73
N SER A 138 23.14 4.55 -2.17
CA SER A 138 23.67 3.71 -3.25
C SER A 138 23.97 4.57 -4.49
N LYS A 139 25.05 4.21 -5.20
CA LYS A 139 25.49 4.87 -6.43
C LYS A 139 25.01 4.17 -7.70
N GLU A 140 24.47 2.96 -7.57
CA GLU A 140 23.88 2.23 -8.69
C GLU A 140 22.70 3.02 -9.25
N LYS A 141 22.56 3.06 -10.57
CA LYS A 141 21.49 3.81 -11.22
C LYS A 141 20.35 2.89 -11.62
N LEU A 142 19.17 3.48 -11.83
CA LEU A 142 17.98 2.71 -12.17
C LEU A 142 18.13 2.01 -13.53
N GLU A 143 18.82 2.64 -14.49
CA GLU A 143 19.10 2.08 -15.82
C GLU A 143 20.04 0.87 -15.79
N ASP A 144 20.81 0.69 -14.71
CA ASP A 144 21.71 -0.45 -14.56
C ASP A 144 20.96 -1.73 -14.12
N ILE A 145 19.72 -1.59 -13.66
CA ILE A 145 18.91 -2.68 -13.10
C ILE A 145 17.99 -3.24 -14.17
N LYS A 146 18.10 -4.53 -14.47
CA LYS A 146 17.19 -5.19 -15.41
C LYS A 146 15.77 -5.26 -14.83
N ASN A 147 14.80 -4.72 -15.57
CA ASN A 147 13.36 -4.74 -15.21
C ASN A 147 13.09 -4.27 -13.76
N PRO A 148 13.42 -3.02 -13.40
CA PRO A 148 13.39 -2.61 -12.01
C PRO A 148 11.94 -2.62 -11.48
N PRO A 149 11.71 -3.15 -10.26
CA PRO A 149 10.37 -3.18 -9.68
C PRO A 149 9.78 -1.79 -9.52
N TYR A 150 8.45 -1.67 -9.68
CA TYR A 150 7.73 -0.40 -9.58
C TYR A 150 8.10 0.42 -8.33
N LYS A 151 8.15 -0.21 -7.16
CA LYS A 151 8.48 0.48 -5.91
C LYS A 151 9.95 0.89 -5.80
N LEU A 152 10.87 0.27 -6.56
CA LEU A 152 12.24 0.75 -6.67
C LEU A 152 12.31 2.00 -7.55
N LYS A 153 11.59 2.03 -8.68
CA LYS A 153 11.45 3.23 -9.53
C LYS A 153 10.95 4.43 -8.72
N LEU A 154 9.87 4.23 -7.95
CA LEU A 154 9.33 5.23 -7.03
C LEU A 154 10.37 5.74 -6.01
N THR A 155 11.31 4.89 -5.60
CA THR A 155 12.40 5.30 -4.69
C THR A 155 13.39 6.24 -5.35
N TYR A 156 13.74 6.01 -6.62
CA TYR A 156 14.59 6.95 -7.37
C TYR A 156 13.88 8.29 -7.57
N GLU A 157 12.61 8.27 -8.01
CA GLU A 157 11.81 9.48 -8.16
C GLU A 157 11.70 10.28 -6.84
N ALA A 158 11.53 9.57 -5.73
CA ALA A 158 11.52 10.15 -4.39
C ALA A 158 12.86 10.82 -4.04
N LEU A 159 13.97 10.11 -4.27
CA LEU A 159 15.30 10.64 -3.99
C LEU A 159 15.62 11.88 -4.84
N GLU A 160 15.27 11.86 -6.12
CA GLU A 160 15.47 12.97 -7.05
C GLU A 160 14.65 14.20 -6.64
N HIS A 161 13.35 14.02 -6.41
CA HIS A 161 12.47 15.10 -5.95
C HIS A 161 12.95 15.71 -4.64
N TRP A 162 13.33 14.88 -3.66
CA TRP A 162 13.83 15.36 -2.38
C TRP A 162 15.12 16.17 -2.56
N LYS A 163 16.07 15.68 -3.37
CA LYS A 163 17.32 16.40 -3.67
C LYS A 163 17.05 17.72 -4.38
N GLU A 164 16.17 17.73 -5.39
CA GLU A 164 15.79 18.94 -6.12
C GLU A 164 15.23 20.00 -5.15
N LYS A 165 14.26 19.63 -4.32
CA LYS A 165 13.64 20.55 -3.36
C LYS A 165 14.64 21.07 -2.33
N ARG A 166 15.45 20.17 -1.74
CA ARG A 166 16.48 20.57 -0.77
C ARG A 166 17.56 21.46 -1.35
N SER A 167 17.98 21.24 -2.61
CA SER A 167 18.95 22.12 -3.28
C SER A 167 18.45 23.56 -3.49
N ARG A 168 17.12 23.76 -3.50
CA ARG A 168 16.46 25.07 -3.56
C ARG A 168 16.04 25.61 -2.20
N GLY A 169 16.41 24.95 -1.09
CA GLY A 169 15.97 25.31 0.25
C GLY A 169 14.48 25.09 0.51
N LEU A 170 13.80 24.28 -0.31
CA LEU A 170 12.38 24.01 -0.21
C LEU A 170 12.10 22.68 0.52
N GLU A 171 10.87 22.55 1.00
CA GLU A 171 10.30 21.28 1.48
C GLU A 171 9.85 20.42 0.31
N TRP A 172 9.81 19.09 0.52
CA TRP A 172 9.28 18.17 -0.49
C TRP A 172 7.75 18.27 -0.55
N ASP A 173 7.18 18.14 -1.75
CA ASP A 173 5.73 18.06 -1.93
C ASP A 173 5.20 16.66 -1.60
N TYR A 174 4.09 16.61 -0.86
CA TYR A 174 3.31 15.38 -0.67
C TYR A 174 2.45 15.06 -1.90
N ARG A 175 1.98 13.82 -1.98
CA ARG A 175 1.17 13.30 -3.10
C ARG A 175 0.03 12.43 -2.56
N TYR A 176 -1.01 12.26 -3.36
CA TYR A 176 -2.11 11.32 -3.10
C TYR A 176 -1.86 9.98 -3.79
N ASP A 177 -2.43 8.90 -3.25
CA ASP A 177 -2.21 7.54 -3.75
C ASP A 177 -2.91 7.33 -5.10
N GLU A 178 -2.13 7.35 -6.20
CA GLU A 178 -2.64 7.16 -7.57
C GLU A 178 -3.24 5.76 -7.76
N THR A 179 -2.69 4.73 -7.10
CA THR A 179 -3.21 3.36 -7.19
C THR A 179 -4.64 3.31 -6.66
N ILE A 180 -4.86 3.85 -5.45
CA ILE A 180 -6.18 3.92 -4.83
C ILE A 180 -7.13 4.79 -5.64
N LEU A 181 -6.67 5.95 -6.13
CA LEU A 181 -7.48 6.80 -7.00
C LEU A 181 -7.96 6.06 -8.25
N ARG A 182 -7.04 5.37 -8.96
CA ARG A 182 -7.37 4.64 -10.19
C ARG A 182 -8.38 3.51 -9.92
N GLN A 183 -8.23 2.81 -8.80
CA GLN A 183 -9.17 1.78 -8.36
C GLN A 183 -10.54 2.38 -8.02
N ALA A 184 -10.56 3.51 -7.30
CA ALA A 184 -11.79 4.23 -6.95
C ALA A 184 -12.56 4.69 -8.20
N GLU A 185 -11.87 5.35 -9.13
CA GLU A 185 -12.47 5.81 -10.39
C GLU A 185 -13.01 4.65 -11.23
N THR A 186 -12.25 3.57 -11.33
CA THR A 186 -12.68 2.37 -12.06
C THR A 186 -13.91 1.75 -11.41
N PHE A 187 -13.94 1.67 -10.07
CA PHE A 187 -15.09 1.17 -9.34
C PHE A 187 -16.34 2.02 -9.57
N LEU A 188 -16.20 3.35 -9.52
CA LEU A 188 -17.32 4.27 -9.77
C LEU A 188 -17.83 4.15 -11.22
N LYS A 189 -16.94 3.98 -12.20
CA LYS A 189 -17.33 3.68 -13.60
C LYS A 189 -18.10 2.37 -13.71
N ILE A 190 -17.66 1.31 -13.02
CA ILE A 190 -18.39 0.03 -12.96
C ILE A 190 -19.80 0.22 -12.37
N LEU A 191 -19.93 1.04 -11.30
CA LEU A 191 -21.22 1.33 -10.68
C LEU A 191 -22.16 2.14 -11.59
N GLY A 192 -21.63 3.10 -12.34
CA GLY A 192 -22.41 3.92 -13.29
C GLY A 192 -22.82 3.16 -14.56
N ASN A 193 -21.99 2.22 -15.02
CA ASN A 193 -22.12 1.54 -16.30
C ASN A 193 -22.69 0.12 -16.17
N LYS A 194 -23.70 -0.09 -15.31
CA LYS A 194 -24.29 -1.43 -15.10
C LYS A 194 -24.81 -2.10 -16.39
N GLU A 195 -25.06 -1.33 -17.45
CA GLU A 195 -25.60 -1.80 -18.73
C GLU A 195 -24.61 -1.75 -19.91
N THR A 196 -23.37 -1.23 -19.72
CA THR A 196 -22.38 -1.10 -20.81
C THR A 196 -21.09 -1.87 -20.51
N SER A 197 -20.25 -2.04 -21.53
CA SER A 197 -18.99 -2.78 -21.44
C SER A 197 -18.16 -2.34 -20.22
N LYS A 198 -17.68 -3.33 -19.47
CA LYS A 198 -16.78 -3.16 -18.33
C LYS A 198 -15.64 -2.19 -18.69
N PRO A 199 -15.35 -1.14 -17.88
CA PRO A 199 -14.31 -0.17 -18.20
C PRO A 199 -12.94 -0.85 -18.27
N ASP A 200 -12.03 -0.31 -19.06
CA ASP A 200 -10.67 -0.85 -19.13
C ASP A 200 -9.90 -0.57 -17.84
N PHE A 201 -9.30 -1.61 -17.27
CA PHE A 201 -8.37 -1.52 -16.15
C PHE A 201 -7.21 -2.48 -16.34
N GLU A 202 -6.03 -1.92 -16.52
CA GLU A 202 -4.78 -2.67 -16.57
C GLU A 202 -4.10 -2.61 -15.19
N PRO A 203 -3.90 -3.74 -14.50
CA PRO A 203 -3.19 -3.76 -13.23
C PRO A 203 -1.70 -3.53 -13.45
N ARG A 204 -1.12 -2.52 -12.78
CA ARG A 204 0.26 -2.06 -13.03
C ARG A 204 1.29 -2.67 -12.07
N HIS A 205 0.85 -3.07 -10.88
CA HIS A 205 1.71 -3.66 -9.85
C HIS A 205 0.90 -4.51 -8.86
N SER A 206 1.57 -5.19 -7.94
CA SER A 206 0.97 -6.16 -7.02
C SER A 206 -0.14 -5.61 -6.10
N GLU A 207 -0.22 -4.29 -5.89
CA GLU A 207 -1.31 -3.70 -5.10
C GLU A 207 -2.61 -3.53 -5.88
N ASP A 208 -2.57 -3.63 -7.22
CA ASP A 208 -3.75 -3.70 -8.08
C ASP A 208 -4.39 -5.09 -8.12
N TYR A 209 -3.65 -6.13 -7.69
CA TYR A 209 -4.08 -7.53 -7.86
C TYR A 209 -5.45 -7.82 -7.25
N CYS A 210 -5.69 -7.43 -5.99
CA CYS A 210 -6.94 -7.79 -5.30
C CYS A 210 -8.16 -7.16 -6.00
N PHE A 211 -8.07 -5.88 -6.34
CA PHE A 211 -9.10 -5.17 -7.09
C PHE A 211 -9.30 -5.79 -8.48
N ALA A 212 -8.21 -5.96 -9.23
CA ALA A 212 -8.24 -6.56 -10.56
C ALA A 212 -8.87 -7.96 -10.54
N ARG A 213 -8.52 -8.78 -9.55
CA ARG A 213 -9.03 -10.15 -9.40
C ARG A 213 -10.50 -10.16 -9.02
N ALA A 214 -10.94 -9.31 -8.08
CA ALA A 214 -12.34 -9.22 -7.65
C ALA A 214 -13.28 -8.88 -8.81
N PHE A 215 -12.84 -8.03 -9.73
CA PHE A 215 -13.60 -7.64 -10.90
C PHE A 215 -13.26 -8.46 -12.15
N ASN A 216 -12.47 -9.54 -12.07
CA ASN A 216 -12.09 -10.38 -13.21
C ASN A 216 -11.33 -9.64 -14.34
N TYR A 217 -10.44 -8.70 -14.02
CA TYR A 217 -9.46 -8.14 -14.96
C TYR A 217 -8.22 -9.02 -15.11
N ILE A 218 -7.93 -9.85 -14.10
CA ILE A 218 -6.81 -10.77 -14.08
C ILE A 218 -7.22 -12.07 -13.39
N THR A 219 -6.61 -13.18 -13.81
CA THR A 219 -6.75 -14.48 -13.15
C THR A 219 -5.75 -14.66 -12.00
N ARG A 220 -5.98 -15.64 -11.11
CA ARG A 220 -5.00 -16.06 -10.11
C ARG A 220 -3.64 -16.39 -10.72
N LYS A 221 -3.64 -17.19 -11.79
CA LYS A 221 -2.42 -17.65 -12.47
C LYS A 221 -1.61 -16.47 -13.02
N GLN A 222 -2.25 -15.54 -13.72
CA GLN A 222 -1.58 -14.34 -14.21
C GLN A 222 -1.04 -13.48 -13.05
N GLY A 223 -1.78 -13.35 -11.95
CA GLY A 223 -1.31 -12.62 -10.77
C GLY A 223 -0.06 -13.25 -10.14
N GLU A 224 -0.02 -14.58 -10.06
CA GLU A 224 1.14 -15.35 -9.57
C GLU A 224 2.37 -15.20 -10.48
N GLU A 225 2.18 -15.25 -11.80
CA GLU A 225 3.25 -15.09 -12.78
C GLU A 225 3.83 -13.67 -12.79
N LEU A 226 2.96 -12.65 -12.73
CA LEU A 226 3.39 -11.24 -12.74
C LEU A 226 3.99 -10.81 -11.40
N TRP A 227 3.42 -11.29 -10.29
CA TRP A 227 3.82 -10.89 -8.94
C TRP A 227 3.95 -12.10 -7.99
N PRO A 228 5.02 -12.90 -8.09
CA PRO A 228 5.24 -14.05 -7.23
C PRO A 228 5.25 -13.71 -5.72
N SER A 229 5.64 -12.47 -5.38
CA SER A 229 5.63 -11.97 -4.01
C SER A 229 4.26 -12.07 -3.33
N LEU A 230 3.14 -12.09 -4.08
CA LEU A 230 1.74 -12.19 -3.57
C LEU A 230 1.51 -13.37 -2.61
N LYS A 231 2.35 -14.41 -2.65
CA LYS A 231 2.29 -15.56 -1.74
C LYS A 231 2.71 -15.25 -0.29
N SER A 232 3.52 -14.21 -0.08
CA SER A 232 4.10 -13.91 1.24
C SER A 232 4.09 -12.41 1.56
N HIS A 233 3.04 -11.69 1.16
CA HIS A 233 2.86 -10.28 1.56
C HIS A 233 2.46 -10.21 3.04
N GLU A 234 1.42 -9.45 3.37
CA GLU A 234 0.78 -9.48 4.69
C GLU A 234 0.10 -10.83 4.93
N SER A 235 -0.34 -11.45 3.84
CA SER A 235 -0.80 -12.82 3.77
C SER A 235 -0.51 -13.43 2.40
N ASN A 236 -0.95 -14.67 2.19
CA ASN A 236 -1.05 -15.25 0.86
C ASN A 236 -2.28 -14.67 0.14
N ARG A 237 -2.11 -13.51 -0.48
CA ARG A 237 -3.19 -12.78 -1.17
C ARG A 237 -3.84 -13.59 -2.28
N LEU A 238 -3.09 -14.50 -2.91
CA LEU A 238 -3.63 -15.40 -3.94
C LEU A 238 -4.69 -16.34 -3.34
N GLU A 239 -4.40 -16.93 -2.18
CA GLU A 239 -5.34 -17.83 -1.50
C GLU A 239 -6.49 -17.09 -0.82
N GLU A 240 -6.19 -15.96 -0.18
CA GLU A 240 -7.19 -15.13 0.47
C GLU A 240 -8.25 -14.62 -0.51
N MET A 241 -7.83 -14.13 -1.69
CA MET A 241 -8.75 -13.67 -2.71
C MET A 241 -9.67 -14.78 -3.22
N GLU A 242 -9.14 -15.96 -3.55
CA GLU A 242 -9.99 -17.06 -4.04
C GLU A 242 -11.00 -17.50 -2.97
N ARG A 243 -10.58 -17.63 -1.72
CA ARG A 243 -11.47 -18.01 -0.62
C ARG A 243 -12.61 -17.00 -0.42
N GLU A 244 -12.32 -15.70 -0.44
CA GLU A 244 -13.37 -14.69 -0.29
C GLU A 244 -14.27 -14.56 -1.53
N ILE A 245 -13.73 -14.81 -2.74
CA ILE A 245 -14.53 -14.89 -3.98
C ILE A 245 -15.46 -16.10 -3.95
N GLU A 246 -15.00 -17.28 -3.54
CA GLU A 246 -15.86 -18.47 -3.40
C GLU A 246 -17.00 -18.24 -2.40
N LYS A 247 -16.72 -17.57 -1.26
CA LYS A 247 -17.76 -17.15 -0.31
C LYS A 247 -18.75 -16.19 -0.96
N PHE A 248 -18.26 -15.20 -1.71
CA PHE A 248 -19.11 -14.25 -2.42
C PHE A 248 -19.99 -14.97 -3.47
N GLU A 249 -19.42 -15.80 -4.33
CA GLU A 249 -20.16 -16.51 -5.39
C GLU A 249 -21.18 -17.49 -4.80
N SER A 250 -20.86 -18.19 -3.71
CA SER A 250 -21.82 -19.04 -3.01
C SER A 250 -22.94 -18.27 -2.29
N ALA A 251 -22.72 -16.99 -1.96
CA ALA A 251 -23.77 -16.09 -1.45
C ALA A 251 -24.64 -15.49 -2.56
N LYS A 252 -24.03 -15.27 -3.73
CA LYS A 252 -24.68 -14.80 -4.95
C LYS A 252 -25.49 -15.91 -5.63
N GLY A 253 -25.08 -17.17 -5.45
CA GLY A 253 -25.71 -18.39 -5.95
C GLY A 253 -27.16 -18.55 -5.47
N GLY A 254 -28.07 -17.91 -6.21
CA GLY A 254 -29.50 -17.80 -5.93
C GLY A 254 -30.16 -16.61 -6.63
N ALA A 255 -29.40 -15.58 -6.98
CA ALA A 255 -29.90 -14.31 -7.56
C ALA A 255 -30.53 -14.40 -8.98
N GLY A 256 -30.73 -15.61 -9.51
CA GLY A 256 -31.41 -15.87 -10.79
C GLY A 256 -32.68 -16.71 -10.69
N LEU A 257 -33.03 -17.20 -9.50
CA LEU A 257 -34.30 -17.90 -9.24
C LEU A 257 -35.09 -17.05 -8.26
N ALA A 258 -36.25 -16.56 -8.70
CA ALA A 258 -37.16 -15.79 -7.86
C ALA A 258 -37.43 -16.55 -6.55
N GLY A 259 -36.96 -16.01 -5.41
CA GLY A 259 -37.23 -16.54 -4.07
C GLY A 259 -36.01 -16.99 -3.24
N VAL A 260 -34.77 -16.94 -3.76
CA VAL A 260 -33.59 -17.22 -2.92
C VAL A 260 -33.11 -15.95 -2.23
N GLU A 261 -33.21 -15.93 -0.90
CA GLU A 261 -32.73 -14.83 -0.05
C GLU A 261 -31.20 -14.70 -0.17
N CYS A 262 -30.70 -13.68 -0.88
CA CYS A 262 -29.28 -13.38 -0.94
C CYS A 262 -28.76 -12.96 0.45
N LYS A 263 -28.05 -13.87 1.12
CA LYS A 263 -27.36 -13.58 2.38
C LYS A 263 -25.94 -13.14 2.10
N ILE A 264 -25.68 -11.83 2.22
CA ILE A 264 -24.33 -11.28 2.21
C ILE A 264 -23.50 -11.99 3.27
N LYS A 265 -22.47 -12.73 2.85
CA LYS A 265 -21.52 -13.36 3.76
C LYS A 265 -20.51 -12.34 4.23
N GLU A 266 -20.12 -12.45 5.49
CA GLU A 266 -19.10 -11.60 6.07
C GLU A 266 -17.72 -11.90 5.48
N ILE A 267 -16.99 -10.84 5.11
CA ILE A 267 -15.59 -10.90 4.70
C ILE A 267 -14.75 -11.19 5.94
N SER A 268 -14.03 -12.31 5.94
CA SER A 268 -13.24 -12.74 7.11
C SER A 268 -11.74 -12.53 6.97
N SER A 269 -11.29 -11.91 5.87
CA SER A 269 -9.88 -11.59 5.66
C SER A 269 -9.43 -10.46 6.59
N GLN A 270 -8.17 -10.54 7.04
CA GLN A 270 -7.49 -9.44 7.75
C GLN A 270 -6.62 -8.60 6.81
N ASP A 271 -6.42 -9.03 5.55
CA ASP A 271 -5.65 -8.26 4.57
C ASP A 271 -6.49 -7.11 4.02
N HIS A 272 -5.97 -5.90 4.24
CA HIS A 272 -6.64 -4.65 3.89
C HIS A 272 -6.99 -4.52 2.41
N ARG A 273 -6.17 -5.05 1.49
CA ARG A 273 -6.43 -5.00 0.04
C ARG A 273 -7.51 -6.01 -0.36
N VAL A 274 -7.53 -7.19 0.28
CA VAL A 274 -8.58 -8.19 0.08
C VAL A 274 -9.93 -7.66 0.58
N VAL A 275 -9.96 -7.10 1.79
CA VAL A 275 -11.18 -6.50 2.36
C VAL A 275 -11.69 -5.36 1.48
N GLN A 276 -10.83 -4.44 1.03
CA GLN A 276 -11.22 -3.35 0.12
C GLN A 276 -11.87 -3.88 -1.17
N ALA A 277 -11.23 -4.85 -1.83
CA ALA A 277 -11.69 -5.37 -3.12
C ALA A 277 -13.02 -6.13 -3.00
N ILE A 278 -13.15 -7.03 -2.01
CA ILE A 278 -14.38 -7.80 -1.81
C ILE A 278 -15.51 -6.92 -1.29
N ALA A 279 -15.22 -5.91 -0.48
CA ALA A 279 -16.22 -4.93 -0.04
C ALA A 279 -16.81 -4.16 -1.22
N MET A 280 -15.97 -3.68 -2.14
CA MET A 280 -16.42 -3.06 -3.39
C MET A 280 -17.26 -4.03 -4.23
N LEU A 281 -16.85 -5.29 -4.35
CA LEU A 281 -17.60 -6.32 -5.09
C LEU A 281 -18.97 -6.60 -4.46
N GLN A 282 -19.05 -6.76 -3.13
CA GLN A 282 -20.31 -6.92 -2.41
C GLN A 282 -21.22 -5.69 -2.60
N PHE A 283 -20.67 -4.48 -2.50
CA PHE A 283 -21.43 -3.25 -2.69
C PHE A 283 -22.00 -3.15 -4.11
N TYR A 284 -21.22 -3.53 -5.13
CA TYR A 284 -21.68 -3.52 -6.51
C TYR A 284 -22.93 -4.38 -6.75
N TYR A 285 -22.98 -5.58 -6.14
CA TYR A 285 -24.10 -6.51 -6.31
C TYR A 285 -25.25 -6.30 -5.31
N PHE A 286 -24.96 -5.90 -4.07
CA PHE A 286 -25.93 -5.90 -2.97
C PHE A 286 -26.19 -4.52 -2.36
N PHE A 287 -25.46 -3.48 -2.76
CA PHE A 287 -25.46 -2.15 -2.13
C PHE A 287 -25.23 -2.19 -0.60
N SER A 288 -24.55 -3.24 -0.13
CA SER A 288 -24.28 -3.50 1.27
C SER A 288 -23.03 -4.38 1.38
N THR A 289 -22.35 -4.25 2.51
CA THR A 289 -21.08 -4.94 2.78
C THR A 289 -21.02 -5.38 4.24
N LYS A 290 -20.47 -6.57 4.50
CA LYS A 290 -20.16 -7.05 5.85
C LYS A 290 -18.70 -7.50 5.92
N ALA A 291 -17.94 -6.97 6.88
CA ALA A 291 -16.55 -7.34 7.08
C ALA A 291 -16.25 -7.47 8.58
N ALA A 292 -15.61 -8.57 8.97
CA ALA A 292 -15.23 -8.83 10.37
C ALA A 292 -14.15 -7.86 10.84
N TYR A 293 -13.20 -7.53 9.96
CA TYR A 293 -12.02 -6.71 10.27
C TYR A 293 -12.07 -5.37 9.55
N ARG A 294 -13.07 -4.53 9.85
CA ARG A 294 -13.27 -3.26 9.14
C ARG A 294 -12.06 -2.33 9.20
N ASP A 295 -11.38 -2.28 10.35
CA ASP A 295 -10.33 -1.29 10.58
C ASP A 295 -9.02 -1.61 9.85
N CYS A 296 -8.84 -2.84 9.35
CA CYS A 296 -7.61 -3.22 8.64
C CYS A 296 -7.40 -2.36 7.37
N VAL A 297 -8.48 -1.88 6.73
CA VAL A 297 -8.41 -1.02 5.54
C VAL A 297 -7.63 0.27 5.78
N SER A 298 -7.56 0.74 7.04
CA SER A 298 -6.81 1.94 7.43
C SER A 298 -5.31 1.83 7.18
N LYS A 299 -4.78 0.63 6.94
CA LYS A 299 -3.39 0.40 6.56
C LYS A 299 -3.00 1.03 5.23
N SER A 300 -3.94 1.18 4.30
CA SER A 300 -3.70 1.90 3.05
C SER A 300 -4.73 2.97 2.73
N TRP A 301 -5.98 2.82 3.20
CA TRP A 301 -7.09 3.69 2.83
C TRP A 301 -8.00 3.97 4.04
N PRO A 302 -7.60 4.87 4.96
CA PRO A 302 -8.40 5.25 6.14
C PRO A 302 -9.82 5.70 5.80
N GLN A 303 -9.98 6.38 4.67
CA GLN A 303 -11.26 6.93 4.21
C GLN A 303 -12.10 5.90 3.40
N PHE A 304 -11.68 4.63 3.31
CA PHE A 304 -12.32 3.63 2.45
C PHE A 304 -13.82 3.47 2.70
N TRP A 305 -14.23 3.33 3.97
CA TRP A 305 -15.65 3.16 4.30
C TRP A 305 -16.48 4.42 4.03
N LYS A 306 -15.89 5.61 4.21
CA LYS A 306 -16.51 6.89 3.83
C LYS A 306 -16.69 6.95 2.30
N PHE A 307 -15.68 6.55 1.54
CA PHE A 307 -15.76 6.44 0.08
C PHE A 307 -16.87 5.47 -0.34
N LEU A 308 -16.89 4.24 0.20
CA LEU A 308 -17.86 3.22 -0.19
C LEU A 308 -19.31 3.65 0.12
N ALA A 309 -19.53 4.30 1.26
CA ALA A 309 -20.85 4.85 1.63
C ALA A 309 -21.32 5.97 0.70
N ALA A 310 -20.39 6.75 0.14
CA ALA A 310 -20.69 7.82 -0.80
C ALA A 310 -20.73 7.37 -2.27
N ALA A 311 -20.27 6.15 -2.58
CA ALA A 311 -19.97 5.70 -3.94
C ALA A 311 -21.14 5.83 -4.92
N GLU A 312 -22.37 5.59 -4.48
CA GLU A 312 -23.56 5.71 -5.33
C GLU A 312 -23.82 7.16 -5.78
N ASN A 313 -23.49 8.15 -4.93
CA ASN A 313 -23.59 9.56 -5.28
C ASN A 313 -22.38 10.03 -6.09
N LEU A 314 -21.21 9.44 -5.84
CA LEU A 314 -19.95 9.82 -6.50
C LEU A 314 -19.84 9.28 -7.93
N LYS A 315 -20.63 8.28 -8.32
CA LYS A 315 -20.52 7.64 -9.65
C LYS A 315 -20.70 8.59 -10.84
N HIS A 316 -21.32 9.74 -10.62
CA HIS A 316 -21.53 10.78 -11.64
C HIS A 316 -20.30 11.69 -11.86
N LEU A 317 -19.26 11.55 -11.04
CA LEU A 317 -18.05 12.37 -11.10
C LEU A 317 -16.96 11.79 -12.02
N VAL A 318 -17.16 10.60 -12.60
CA VAL A 318 -16.10 9.83 -13.31
C VAL A 318 -16.48 9.36 -14.70
#